data_AF-A0A7V0VZC9-F1
#
_entry.id   AF-A0A7V0VZC9-F1
#
_cell.length_a   1.000
_cell.length_b   1.000
_cell.length_c   1.000
_cell.angle_alpha   90.00
_cell.angle_beta   90.00
_cell.angle_gamma   90.00
#
_symmetry.space_group_name_H-M   'P 1'
#
loop_
_entity.id
_entity.type
_entity.pdbx_description
1 polymer ?
#
loop_
_entity_poly.entity_id
_entity_poly.type
_entity_poly.pdbx_seq_one_letter_code
_entity_poly.pdbx_strand_id
1 'polypeptide(L)'
;MAHTYTTLETDNLFNLNLRPEIAKLRDIALKKKAWHGVPTMPLIDARSWSRREINEDWLIWRARRVQGRLREMPIEIFPEELIVGRPEMRPPNPDEVHAINESQSVLSQIPHFPGGDAGHFHPDYEKLFNIGIRGIIEEIESRMNATSDEEKRIFYRACNMAMQGFSDYIVRVSGICNDLAGQYPEYAENMKNLSDICLNISTEPPKTFYEAIELMFLTIIALWFGEDHGLTTPGRMDQTLRPFYESDINAGRITWEKAFE
;
A
#
# COMPACT_ATOMS: atom_id res chain seq x y z
N MET A 1 7.60 -7.18 -44.86
CA MET A 1 6.14 -7.10 -44.66
C MET A 1 5.89 -5.91 -43.76
N ALA A 2 5.26 -4.85 -44.27
CA ALA A 2 4.94 -3.68 -43.47
C ALA A 2 3.73 -4.01 -42.58
N HIS A 3 3.90 -3.97 -41.26
CA HIS A 3 2.76 -3.96 -40.35
C HIS A 3 2.06 -2.62 -40.49
N THR A 4 0.95 -2.60 -41.23
CA THR A 4 -0.02 -1.52 -41.20
C THR A 4 -0.61 -1.48 -39.80
N TYR A 5 -0.18 -0.52 -38.99
CA TYR A 5 -0.93 -0.08 -37.82
C TYR A 5 -2.24 0.51 -38.33
N THR A 6 -3.33 -0.23 -38.20
CA THR A 6 -4.66 0.30 -38.39
C THR A 6 -4.83 1.38 -37.32
N THR A 7 -4.92 2.64 -37.73
CA THR A 7 -5.36 3.72 -36.85
C THR A 7 -6.74 3.33 -36.33
N LEU A 8 -6.80 2.93 -35.05
CA LEU A 8 -8.05 2.84 -34.32
C LEU A 8 -8.75 4.20 -34.45
N GLU A 9 -10.01 4.22 -34.90
CA GLU A 9 -10.85 5.41 -34.84
C GLU A 9 -11.01 5.81 -33.36
N THR A 10 -10.12 6.66 -32.88
CA THR A 10 -10.01 7.06 -31.47
C THR A 10 -11.16 7.94 -31.01
N ASP A 11 -11.88 8.56 -31.95
CA ASP A 11 -12.95 9.53 -31.67
C ASP A 11 -14.22 8.89 -31.08
N ASN A 12 -14.38 7.56 -31.15
CA ASN A 12 -15.52 6.82 -30.57
C ASN A 12 -15.13 5.79 -29.50
N LEU A 13 -13.85 5.66 -29.15
CA LEU A 13 -13.39 4.65 -28.18
C LEU A 13 -13.53 5.11 -26.71
N PHE A 14 -13.56 6.43 -26.46
CA PHE A 14 -13.59 6.97 -25.11
C PHE A 14 -14.84 7.82 -24.88
N ASN A 15 -15.86 7.22 -24.25
CA ASN A 15 -16.78 8.03 -23.49
C ASN A 15 -16.05 8.50 -22.22
N LEU A 16 -15.45 9.69 -22.27
CA LEU A 16 -14.72 10.30 -21.13
C LEU A 16 -15.64 10.70 -19.96
N ASN A 17 -16.94 10.37 -20.03
CA ASN A 17 -17.83 10.52 -18.89
C ASN A 17 -17.51 9.43 -17.87
N LEU A 18 -17.05 9.87 -16.69
CA LEU A 18 -16.87 8.99 -15.55
C LEU A 18 -18.18 8.26 -15.25
N ARG A 19 -18.09 6.97 -14.91
CA ARG A 19 -19.21 6.25 -14.31
C ARG A 19 -19.73 7.00 -13.08
N PRO A 20 -21.04 6.98 -12.77
CA PRO A 20 -21.61 7.69 -11.63
C PRO A 20 -20.87 7.41 -10.30
N GLU A 21 -20.42 6.17 -10.10
CA GLU A 21 -19.66 5.71 -8.94
C GLU A 21 -18.29 6.42 -8.85
N ILE A 22 -17.54 6.46 -9.95
CA ILE A 22 -16.24 7.15 -10.01
C ILE A 22 -16.41 8.67 -9.90
N ALA A 23 -17.47 9.24 -10.49
CA ALA A 23 -17.80 10.64 -10.35
C ALA A 23 -18.10 11.00 -8.88
N LYS A 24 -18.80 10.13 -8.15
CA LYS A 24 -19.07 10.28 -6.71
C LYS A 24 -17.77 10.28 -5.91
N LEU A 25 -16.84 9.36 -6.18
CA LEU A 25 -15.53 9.32 -5.51
C LEU A 25 -14.71 10.59 -5.77
N ARG A 26 -14.68 11.07 -7.03
CA ARG A 26 -14.06 12.35 -7.40
C ARG A 26 -14.67 13.51 -6.61
N ASP A 27 -15.99 13.58 -6.53
CA ASP A 27 -16.68 14.68 -5.84
C ASP A 27 -16.44 14.66 -4.33
N ILE A 28 -16.28 13.46 -3.73
CA ILE A 28 -15.82 13.31 -2.34
C ILE A 28 -14.40 13.85 -2.18
N ALA A 29 -13.48 13.48 -3.07
CA ALA A 29 -12.10 13.93 -3.03
C ALA A 29 -11.99 15.46 -3.17
N LEU A 30 -12.73 16.08 -4.10
CA LEU A 30 -12.73 17.52 -4.32
C LEU A 30 -13.32 18.33 -3.14
N LYS A 31 -14.16 17.72 -2.30
CA LYS A 31 -14.70 18.37 -1.09
C LYS A 31 -13.69 18.43 0.07
N LYS A 32 -12.61 17.64 0.04
CA LYS A 32 -11.57 17.67 1.09
C LYS A 32 -10.74 18.95 0.94
N LYS A 33 -11.07 19.97 1.75
CA LYS A 33 -10.45 21.30 1.71
C LYS A 33 -9.14 21.43 2.50
N ALA A 34 -8.85 20.47 3.38
CA ALA A 34 -7.69 20.51 4.26
C ALA A 34 -6.93 19.18 4.19
N TRP A 35 -5.60 19.29 4.23
CA TRP A 35 -4.72 18.14 4.32
C TRP A 35 -4.48 17.81 5.80
N HIS A 36 -4.80 16.58 6.20
CA HIS A 36 -4.66 16.09 7.57
C HIS A 36 -3.75 14.87 7.59
N GLY A 37 -2.97 14.70 8.67
CA GLY A 37 -2.21 13.47 8.88
C GLY A 37 -3.11 12.29 9.29
N VAL A 38 -2.48 11.15 9.52
CA VAL A 38 -3.14 9.99 10.13
C VAL A 38 -3.06 10.13 11.65
N PRO A 39 -4.17 10.36 12.36
CA PRO A 39 -4.16 10.84 13.74
C PRO A 39 -3.55 9.85 14.74
N THR A 40 -3.57 8.55 14.44
CA THR A 40 -3.03 7.52 15.34
C THR A 40 -1.53 7.27 15.19
N MET A 41 -0.88 7.75 14.11
CA MET A 41 0.55 7.53 13.85
C MET A 41 1.46 7.98 15.01
N PRO A 42 1.28 9.17 15.61
CA PRO A 42 2.12 9.58 16.74
C PRO A 42 2.00 8.62 17.94
N LEU A 43 0.80 8.08 18.20
CA LEU A 43 0.59 7.13 19.30
C LEU A 43 1.29 5.79 19.04
N ILE A 44 1.25 5.33 17.79
CA ILE A 44 1.95 4.10 17.37
C ILE A 44 3.46 4.29 17.49
N ASP A 45 3.98 5.44 17.06
CA ASP A 45 5.40 5.79 17.17
C ASP A 45 5.87 5.85 18.63
N ALA A 46 5.09 6.52 19.49
CA ALA A 46 5.37 6.60 20.92
C ALA A 46 5.37 5.22 21.59
N ARG A 47 4.41 4.35 21.25
CA ARG A 47 4.37 2.96 21.74
C ARG A 47 5.58 2.16 21.27
N SER A 48 5.96 2.29 20.00
CA SER A 48 7.15 1.62 19.45
C SER A 48 8.42 2.09 20.18
N TRP A 49 8.60 3.40 20.34
CA TRP A 49 9.74 3.99 21.06
C TRP A 49 9.82 3.55 22.52
N SER A 50 8.69 3.47 23.21
CA SER A 50 8.63 3.08 24.63
C SER A 50 9.01 1.61 24.87
N ARG A 51 8.86 0.76 23.85
CA ARG A 51 9.17 -0.68 23.94
C ARG A 51 10.62 -1.01 23.56
N ARG A 52 11.45 -0.02 23.21
CA ARG A 52 12.84 -0.27 22.80
C ARG A 52 13.70 -0.78 23.95
N GLU A 53 14.63 -1.66 23.62
CA GLU A 53 15.71 -2.03 24.52
C GLU A 53 16.76 -0.92 24.53
N ILE A 54 17.51 -0.79 25.64
CA ILE A 54 18.50 0.28 25.82
C ILE A 54 19.57 0.27 24.71
N ASN A 55 19.91 -0.93 24.20
CA ASN A 55 20.91 -1.15 23.15
C ASN A 55 20.28 -1.68 21.86
N GLU A 56 18.98 -1.43 21.63
CA GLU A 56 18.32 -1.82 20.38
C GLU A 56 18.96 -1.10 19.18
N ASP A 57 19.24 -1.84 18.12
CA ASP A 57 19.72 -1.24 16.87
C ASP A 57 18.63 -0.36 16.24
N TRP A 58 19.05 0.79 15.71
CA TRP A 58 18.16 1.77 15.10
C TRP A 58 17.28 1.18 13.98
N LEU A 59 17.83 0.27 13.17
CA LEU A 59 17.08 -0.40 12.11
C LEU A 59 15.98 -1.30 12.65
N ILE A 60 16.21 -1.96 13.80
CA ILE A 60 15.21 -2.81 14.43
C ILE A 60 14.07 -1.96 15.00
N TRP A 61 14.39 -0.85 15.66
CA TRP A 61 13.36 0.08 16.10
C TRP A 61 12.55 0.63 14.92
N ARG A 62 13.20 1.08 13.84
CA ARG A 62 12.53 1.59 12.64
C ARG A 62 11.61 0.54 12.03
N ALA A 63 12.09 -0.68 11.86
CA ALA A 63 11.28 -1.77 11.31
C ALA A 63 10.06 -2.08 12.19
N ARG A 64 10.22 -2.03 13.52
CA ARG A 64 9.09 -2.19 14.46
C ARG A 64 8.10 -1.04 14.37
N ARG A 65 8.57 0.20 14.21
CA ARG A 65 7.70 1.35 13.95
C ARG A 65 6.91 1.16 12.65
N VAL A 66 7.57 0.82 11.55
CA VAL A 66 6.92 0.53 10.26
C VAL A 66 5.86 -0.56 10.42
N GLN A 67 6.23 -1.68 11.06
CA GLN A 67 5.32 -2.78 11.31
C GLN A 67 4.11 -2.37 12.16
N GLY A 68 4.32 -1.59 13.23
CA GLY A 68 3.23 -1.06 14.05
C GLY A 68 2.30 -0.15 13.26
N ARG A 69 2.86 0.75 12.44
CA ARG A 69 2.08 1.66 11.61
C ARG A 69 1.23 0.90 10.59
N LEU A 70 1.82 -0.05 9.86
CA LEU A 70 1.12 -0.86 8.88
C LEU A 70 0.04 -1.76 9.50
N ARG A 71 0.26 -2.24 10.73
CA ARG A 71 -0.72 -3.06 11.47
C ARG A 71 -1.85 -2.27 12.13
N GLU A 72 -1.67 -0.99 12.38
CA GLU A 72 -2.57 -0.23 13.26
C GLU A 72 -3.12 1.06 12.62
N MET A 73 -2.55 1.55 11.52
CA MET A 73 -3.06 2.75 10.86
C MET A 73 -4.52 2.55 10.43
N PRO A 74 -5.43 3.48 10.74
CA PRO A 74 -6.81 3.39 10.28
C PRO A 74 -6.83 3.47 8.75
N ILE A 75 -7.69 2.64 8.15
CA ILE A 75 -7.83 2.50 6.71
C ILE A 75 -9.25 2.98 6.36
N GLU A 76 -9.37 3.85 5.36
CA GLU A 76 -10.65 4.34 4.86
C GLU A 76 -10.92 3.69 3.50
N ILE A 77 -12.02 2.95 3.39
CA ILE A 77 -12.48 2.34 2.14
C ILE A 77 -13.92 2.76 1.92
N PHE A 78 -14.20 3.30 0.73
CA PHE A 78 -15.57 3.54 0.29
C PHE A 78 -16.10 2.34 -0.51
N PRO A 79 -17.37 1.94 -0.34
CA PRO A 79 -17.93 0.79 -1.06
C PRO A 79 -17.88 0.91 -2.60
N GLU A 80 -17.77 2.12 -3.15
CA GLU A 80 -17.65 2.37 -4.58
C GLU A 80 -16.21 2.25 -5.12
N GLU A 81 -15.19 2.18 -4.26
CA GLU A 81 -13.79 2.12 -4.68
C GLU A 81 -13.47 0.80 -5.42
N LEU A 82 -12.68 0.93 -6.48
CA LEU A 82 -12.11 -0.19 -7.23
C LEU A 82 -10.64 -0.44 -6.88
N ILE A 83 -9.98 0.45 -6.14
CA ILE A 83 -8.62 0.29 -5.64
C ILE A 83 -8.62 0.85 -4.22
N VAL A 84 -8.09 0.11 -3.25
CA VAL A 84 -8.42 0.33 -1.83
C VAL A 84 -7.20 0.32 -0.90
N GLY A 85 -7.43 0.64 0.38
CA GLY A 85 -6.42 0.54 1.43
C GLY A 85 -5.79 1.85 1.88
N ARG A 86 -6.13 2.98 1.27
CA ARG A 86 -5.61 4.29 1.72
C ARG A 86 -5.91 4.56 3.20
N PRO A 87 -5.03 5.28 3.92
CA PRO A 87 -5.26 5.55 5.32
C PRO A 87 -6.38 6.57 5.52
N GLU A 88 -7.01 6.50 6.69
CA GLU A 88 -7.96 7.51 7.14
C GLU A 88 -7.22 8.79 7.55
N MET A 89 -7.28 9.80 6.69
CA MET A 89 -6.69 11.13 6.92
C MET A 89 -7.76 12.10 7.41
N ARG A 90 -7.67 12.45 8.70
CA ARG A 90 -8.65 13.31 9.39
C ARG A 90 -8.02 14.00 10.61
N PRO A 91 -8.62 15.07 11.16
CA PRO A 91 -8.18 15.59 12.45
C PRO A 91 -8.35 14.54 13.56
N PRO A 92 -7.48 14.59 14.60
CA PRO A 92 -7.65 13.74 15.77
C PRO A 92 -8.93 14.10 16.53
N ASN A 93 -9.60 13.11 17.10
CA ASN A 93 -10.72 13.30 18.01
C ASN A 93 -10.22 13.73 19.42
N PRO A 94 -11.09 14.15 20.36
CA PRO A 94 -10.66 14.63 21.68
C PRO A 94 -9.81 13.64 22.48
N ASP A 95 -10.12 12.34 22.40
CA ASP A 95 -9.37 11.29 23.11
C ASP A 95 -7.98 11.09 22.50
N GLU A 96 -7.90 11.09 21.16
CA GLU A 96 -6.63 11.04 20.42
C GLU A 96 -5.78 12.28 20.73
N VAL A 97 -6.37 13.49 20.78
CA VAL A 97 -5.67 14.73 21.17
C VAL A 97 -5.09 14.59 22.59
N HIS A 98 -5.88 14.09 23.53
CA HIS A 98 -5.42 13.89 24.91
C HIS A 98 -4.25 12.88 24.97
N ALA A 99 -4.40 11.72 24.34
CA ALA A 99 -3.36 10.69 24.31
C ALA A 99 -2.07 11.17 23.61
N ILE A 100 -2.19 11.97 22.55
CA ILE A 100 -1.05 12.56 21.84
C ILE A 100 -0.32 13.56 22.75
N ASN A 101 -1.06 14.36 23.52
CA ASN A 101 -0.50 15.31 24.48
C ASN A 101 0.25 14.60 25.63
N GLU A 102 -0.30 13.50 26.15
CA GLU A 102 0.38 12.68 27.17
C GLU A 102 1.67 12.03 26.63
N SER A 103 1.67 11.67 25.35
CA SER A 103 2.81 11.03 24.69
C SER A 103 3.93 12.00 24.26
N GLN A 104 3.75 13.32 24.43
CA GLN A 104 4.71 14.32 23.94
C GLN A 104 6.12 14.13 24.51
N SER A 105 6.24 13.78 25.78
CA SER A 105 7.54 13.54 26.43
C SER A 105 8.30 12.34 25.85
N VAL A 106 7.58 11.33 25.37
CA VAL A 106 8.15 10.15 24.69
C VAL A 106 8.47 10.51 23.25
N LEU A 107 7.56 11.18 22.55
CA LEU A 107 7.74 11.60 21.17
C LEU A 107 8.96 12.51 20.99
N SER A 108 9.20 13.43 21.92
CA SER A 108 10.36 14.34 21.86
C SER A 108 11.70 13.63 22.06
N GLN A 109 11.71 12.38 22.52
CA GLN A 109 12.93 11.57 22.65
C GLN A 109 13.28 10.82 21.36
N ILE A 110 12.33 10.68 20.42
CA ILE A 110 12.59 10.03 19.14
C ILE A 110 13.56 10.93 18.35
N PRO A 111 14.71 10.41 17.90
CA PRO A 111 15.65 11.17 17.09
C PRO A 111 14.94 11.77 15.88
N HIS A 112 15.16 13.07 15.69
CA HIS A 112 14.64 13.75 14.51
C HIS A 112 15.26 13.17 13.25
N PHE A 113 14.49 13.18 12.16
CA PHE A 113 15.03 12.91 10.84
C PHE A 113 16.18 13.91 10.56
N PRO A 114 17.40 13.43 10.26
CA PRO A 114 18.59 14.28 10.15
C PRO A 114 18.58 15.21 8.92
N GLY A 115 17.53 15.14 8.09
CA GLY A 115 17.45 15.82 6.80
C GLY A 115 18.05 14.96 5.69
N GLY A 116 17.71 15.28 4.44
CA GLY A 116 18.08 14.51 3.25
C GLY A 116 16.86 13.95 2.54
N ASP A 117 17.11 13.24 1.45
CA ASP A 117 16.06 12.60 0.68
C ASP A 117 15.74 11.21 1.24
N ALA A 118 14.52 11.04 1.75
CA ALA A 118 13.93 9.78 2.17
C ALA A 118 12.90 9.28 1.15
N GLY A 119 13.01 9.70 -0.11
CA GLY A 119 12.02 9.49 -1.16
C GLY A 119 12.67 9.38 -2.53
N HIS A 120 11.93 9.72 -3.58
CA HIS A 120 12.46 9.86 -4.95
C HIS A 120 13.09 8.60 -5.56
N PHE A 121 12.49 7.45 -5.29
CA PHE A 121 12.82 6.24 -6.02
C PHE A 121 11.59 5.57 -6.61
N HIS A 122 11.85 4.72 -7.59
CA HIS A 122 10.90 3.78 -8.16
C HIS A 122 11.13 2.43 -7.49
N PRO A 123 10.16 1.89 -6.73
CA PRO A 123 10.26 0.54 -6.20
C PRO A 123 10.49 -0.49 -7.30
N ASP A 124 11.20 -1.57 -6.99
CA ASP A 124 11.44 -2.68 -7.91
C ASP A 124 10.16 -3.53 -8.05
N TYR A 125 9.18 -2.99 -8.78
CA TYR A 125 7.91 -3.68 -9.04
C TYR A 125 8.11 -4.93 -9.90
N GLU A 126 9.14 -4.99 -10.75
CA GLU A 126 9.44 -6.20 -11.53
C GLU A 126 9.74 -7.37 -10.58
N LYS A 127 10.61 -7.14 -9.59
CA LYS A 127 10.86 -8.13 -8.54
C LYS A 127 9.60 -8.44 -7.74
N LEU A 128 8.92 -7.42 -7.21
CA LEU A 128 7.71 -7.61 -6.40
C LEU A 128 6.64 -8.42 -7.14
N PHE A 129 6.44 -8.15 -8.43
CA PHE A 129 5.44 -8.84 -9.26
C PHE A 129 5.88 -10.23 -9.70
N ASN A 130 7.17 -10.52 -9.74
CA ASN A 130 7.66 -11.84 -10.13
C ASN A 130 7.64 -12.84 -8.96
N ILE A 131 8.01 -12.41 -7.76
CA ILE A 131 8.18 -13.33 -6.60
C ILE A 131 7.21 -13.07 -5.45
N GLY A 132 6.44 -11.99 -5.49
CA GLY A 132 5.48 -11.62 -4.45
C GLY A 132 6.15 -11.26 -3.13
N ILE A 133 5.32 -10.93 -2.13
CA ILE A 133 5.80 -10.61 -0.79
C ILE A 133 6.47 -11.83 -0.14
N ARG A 134 5.90 -13.02 -0.31
CA ARG A 134 6.49 -14.27 0.22
C ARG A 134 7.88 -14.52 -0.35
N GLY A 135 8.06 -14.41 -1.66
CA GLY A 135 9.38 -14.64 -2.27
C GLY A 135 10.43 -13.63 -1.80
N ILE A 136 10.04 -12.37 -1.57
CA ILE A 136 10.94 -11.37 -0.97
C ILE A 136 11.32 -11.77 0.46
N ILE A 137 10.35 -12.20 1.28
CA ILE A 137 10.60 -12.68 2.65
C ILE A 137 11.54 -13.88 2.65
N GLU A 138 11.31 -14.88 1.80
CA GLU A 138 12.15 -16.06 1.65
C GLU A 138 13.58 -15.71 1.23
N GLU A 139 13.75 -14.74 0.32
CA GLU A 139 15.08 -14.25 -0.07
C GLU A 139 15.79 -13.55 1.09
N ILE A 140 15.08 -12.73 1.86
CA ILE A 140 15.63 -12.05 3.04
C ILE A 140 16.10 -13.10 4.08
N GLU A 141 15.28 -14.11 4.36
CA GLU A 141 15.60 -15.18 5.32
C GLU A 141 16.80 -16.01 4.87
N SER A 142 16.84 -16.37 3.59
CA SER A 142 17.98 -17.08 3.00
C SER A 142 19.29 -16.30 3.16
N ARG A 143 19.28 -15.00 2.84
CA ARG A 143 20.46 -14.12 2.99
C ARG A 143 20.85 -13.91 4.44
N MET A 144 19.88 -13.80 5.35
CA MET A 144 20.10 -13.70 6.78
C MET A 144 20.79 -14.94 7.35
N ASN A 145 20.38 -16.14 6.92
CA ASN A 145 20.95 -17.40 7.37
C ASN A 145 22.34 -17.68 6.77
N ALA A 146 22.63 -17.13 5.59
CA ALA A 146 23.90 -17.32 4.89
C ALA A 146 25.03 -16.39 5.36
N THR A 147 24.73 -15.35 6.15
CA THR A 147 25.72 -14.37 6.57
C THR A 147 26.16 -14.56 8.02
N SER A 148 27.47 -14.46 8.27
CA SER A 148 28.04 -14.41 9.63
C SER A 148 28.25 -12.97 10.13
N ASP A 149 28.00 -11.97 9.28
CA ASP A 149 28.15 -10.55 9.57
C ASP A 149 26.92 -10.06 10.38
N GLU A 150 27.15 -9.57 11.59
CA GLU A 150 26.11 -9.12 12.51
C GLU A 150 25.31 -7.94 11.93
N GLU A 151 25.98 -6.97 11.31
CA GLU A 151 25.31 -5.78 10.76
C GLU A 151 24.36 -6.17 9.63
N LYS A 152 24.79 -7.10 8.76
CA LYS A 152 23.93 -7.65 7.71
C LYS A 152 22.76 -8.44 8.28
N ARG A 153 22.98 -9.21 9.34
CA ARG A 153 21.89 -9.98 9.99
C ARG A 153 20.84 -9.06 10.60
N ILE A 154 21.27 -7.97 11.24
CA ILE A 154 20.39 -6.91 11.75
C ILE A 154 19.60 -6.27 10.61
N PHE A 155 20.27 -5.91 9.51
CA PHE A 155 19.62 -5.35 8.32
C PHE A 155 18.54 -6.30 7.77
N TYR A 156 18.87 -7.57 7.54
CA TYR A 156 17.89 -8.54 7.03
C TYR A 156 16.73 -8.78 7.99
N ARG A 157 17.00 -8.81 9.30
CA ARG A 157 15.94 -8.90 10.31
C ARG A 157 14.99 -7.70 10.24
N ALA A 158 15.53 -6.49 10.10
CA ALA A 158 14.73 -5.28 9.93
C ALA A 158 13.88 -5.32 8.64
N CYS A 159 14.48 -5.74 7.51
CA CYS A 159 13.74 -5.93 6.25
C CYS A 159 12.61 -6.97 6.38
N ASN A 160 12.87 -8.10 7.03
CA ASN A 160 11.88 -9.16 7.24
C ASN A 160 10.69 -8.63 8.07
N MET A 161 10.95 -7.91 9.16
CA MET A 161 9.90 -7.27 9.98
C MET A 161 9.05 -6.27 9.19
N ALA A 162 9.67 -5.46 8.33
CA ALA A 162 8.97 -4.51 7.47
C ALA A 162 8.07 -5.23 6.44
N MET A 163 8.59 -6.26 5.77
CA MET A 163 7.82 -7.04 4.79
C MET A 163 6.68 -7.83 5.42
N GLN A 164 6.86 -8.37 6.65
CA GLN A 164 5.77 -8.94 7.42
C GLN A 164 4.70 -7.89 7.74
N GLY A 165 5.10 -6.69 8.16
CA GLY A 165 4.17 -5.58 8.38
C GLY A 165 3.40 -5.20 7.11
N PHE A 166 4.05 -5.25 5.94
CA PHE A 166 3.39 -5.00 4.66
C PHE A 166 2.36 -6.08 4.33
N SER A 167 2.71 -7.36 4.48
CA SER A 167 1.76 -8.47 4.33
C SER A 167 0.55 -8.32 5.26
N ASP A 168 0.78 -8.05 6.55
CA ASP A 168 -0.27 -7.87 7.55
C ASP A 168 -1.20 -6.70 7.20
N TYR A 169 -0.65 -5.60 6.67
CA TYR A 169 -1.44 -4.46 6.21
C TYR A 169 -2.39 -4.85 5.08
N ILE A 170 -1.92 -5.59 4.07
CA ILE A 170 -2.78 -6.06 2.97
C ILE A 170 -3.86 -7.03 3.50
N VAL A 171 -3.53 -7.90 4.46
CA VAL A 171 -4.53 -8.78 5.11
C VAL A 171 -5.60 -7.96 5.84
N ARG A 172 -5.23 -6.84 6.47
CA ARG A 172 -6.20 -5.93 7.09
C ARG A 172 -7.12 -5.28 6.06
N VAL A 173 -6.58 -4.84 4.93
CA VAL A 173 -7.37 -4.29 3.81
C VAL A 173 -8.39 -5.33 3.34
N SER A 174 -7.95 -6.59 3.14
CA SER A 174 -8.83 -7.72 2.80
C SER A 174 -9.98 -7.88 3.80
N GLY A 175 -9.67 -7.89 5.11
CA GLY A 175 -10.67 -8.01 6.17
C GLY A 175 -11.71 -6.89 6.14
N ILE A 176 -11.30 -5.63 5.93
CA ILE A 176 -12.21 -4.50 5.84
C ILE A 176 -13.12 -4.61 4.60
N CYS A 177 -12.57 -5.02 3.45
CA CYS A 177 -13.38 -5.29 2.26
C CYS A 177 -14.43 -6.37 2.52
N ASN A 178 -14.06 -7.47 3.18
CA ASN A 178 -15.01 -8.52 3.54
C ASN A 178 -16.12 -8.01 4.48
N ASP A 179 -15.79 -7.18 5.47
CA ASP A 179 -16.78 -6.56 6.36
C ASP A 179 -17.73 -5.63 5.61
N LEU A 180 -17.20 -4.79 4.70
CA LEU A 180 -17.99 -3.90 3.85
C LEU A 180 -18.92 -4.68 2.91
N ALA A 181 -18.51 -5.85 2.43
CA ALA A 181 -19.37 -6.70 1.63
C ALA A 181 -20.62 -7.19 2.38
N GLY A 182 -20.52 -7.35 3.71
CA GLY A 182 -21.66 -7.69 4.57
C GLY A 182 -22.55 -6.48 4.90
N GLN A 183 -21.97 -5.28 4.97
CA GLN A 183 -22.67 -4.05 5.34
C GLN A 183 -23.39 -3.39 4.16
N TYR A 184 -22.86 -3.52 2.95
CA TYR A 184 -23.37 -2.89 1.73
C TYR A 184 -23.66 -3.96 0.65
N PRO A 185 -24.83 -4.62 0.69
CA PRO A 185 -25.19 -5.69 -0.22
C PRO A 185 -25.08 -5.31 -1.71
N GLU A 186 -25.31 -4.05 -2.05
CA GLU A 186 -25.21 -3.52 -3.41
C GLU A 186 -23.77 -3.46 -3.95
N TYR A 187 -22.76 -3.46 -3.07
CA TYR A 187 -21.33 -3.48 -3.40
C TYR A 187 -20.64 -4.80 -3.03
N ALA A 188 -21.41 -5.79 -2.57
CA ALA A 188 -20.87 -7.02 -1.99
C ALA A 188 -20.00 -7.82 -2.96
N GLU A 189 -20.33 -7.85 -4.25
CA GLU A 189 -19.53 -8.55 -5.26
C GLU A 189 -18.14 -7.91 -5.43
N ASN A 190 -18.09 -6.59 -5.62
CA ASN A 190 -16.82 -5.85 -5.73
C ASN A 190 -15.97 -5.99 -4.47
N MET A 191 -16.58 -5.82 -3.30
CA MET A 191 -15.88 -5.90 -2.02
C MET A 191 -15.36 -7.31 -1.71
N LYS A 192 -16.09 -8.37 -2.06
CA LYS A 192 -15.56 -9.75 -1.97
C LYS A 192 -14.40 -9.98 -2.93
N ASN A 193 -14.51 -9.51 -4.17
CA ASN A 193 -13.43 -9.61 -5.14
C ASN A 193 -12.16 -8.89 -4.67
N LEU A 194 -12.29 -7.67 -4.13
CA LEU A 194 -11.17 -6.93 -3.53
C LEU A 194 -10.59 -7.64 -2.29
N SER A 195 -11.45 -8.22 -1.45
CA SER A 195 -11.01 -9.05 -0.33
C SER A 195 -10.14 -10.22 -0.80
N ASP A 196 -10.59 -10.95 -1.82
CA ASP A 196 -9.86 -12.10 -2.39
C ASP A 196 -8.54 -11.67 -3.06
N ILE A 197 -8.57 -10.56 -3.82
CA ILE A 197 -7.38 -9.95 -4.42
C ILE A 197 -6.35 -9.62 -3.34
N CYS A 198 -6.74 -8.85 -2.32
CA CYS A 198 -5.87 -8.44 -1.23
C CYS A 198 -5.31 -9.67 -0.50
N LEU A 199 -6.15 -10.67 -0.21
CA LEU A 199 -5.69 -11.89 0.45
C LEU A 199 -4.63 -12.62 -0.36
N ASN A 200 -4.81 -12.75 -1.68
CA ASN A 200 -3.81 -13.38 -2.56
C ASN A 200 -2.50 -12.57 -2.60
N ILE A 201 -2.57 -11.27 -2.91
CA ILE A 201 -1.36 -10.43 -3.07
C ILE A 201 -0.65 -10.10 -1.75
N SER A 202 -1.27 -10.40 -0.60
CA SER A 202 -0.62 -10.30 0.71
C SER A 202 0.60 -11.21 0.85
N THR A 203 0.68 -12.26 0.02
CA THR A 203 1.80 -13.20 -0.03
C THR A 203 2.26 -13.51 -1.46
N GLU A 204 1.33 -13.75 -2.38
CA GLU A 204 1.63 -14.26 -3.72
C GLU A 204 1.95 -13.14 -4.73
N PRO A 205 2.67 -13.48 -5.82
CA PRO A 205 2.70 -12.64 -7.02
C PRO A 205 1.28 -12.32 -7.53
N PRO A 206 1.03 -11.10 -8.06
CA PRO A 206 -0.23 -10.80 -8.74
C PRO A 206 -0.35 -11.62 -10.03
N LYS A 207 -1.57 -12.03 -10.38
CA LYS A 207 -1.87 -12.86 -11.56
C LYS A 207 -2.71 -12.14 -12.60
N THR A 208 -3.38 -11.07 -12.20
CA THR A 208 -4.30 -10.27 -13.02
C THR A 208 -3.87 -8.82 -13.02
N PHE A 209 -4.39 -8.04 -13.98
CA PHE A 209 -4.18 -6.61 -14.05
C PHE A 209 -4.68 -5.90 -12.79
N TYR A 210 -5.83 -6.34 -12.27
CA TYR A 210 -6.42 -5.81 -11.05
C TYR A 210 -5.50 -6.09 -9.84
N GLU A 211 -5.06 -7.33 -9.64
CA GLU A 211 -4.13 -7.67 -8.57
C GLU A 211 -2.82 -6.86 -8.65
N ALA A 212 -2.29 -6.65 -9.85
CA ALA A 212 -1.04 -5.90 -10.05
C ALA A 212 -1.19 -4.41 -9.70
N ILE A 213 -2.29 -3.77 -10.11
CA ILE A 213 -2.55 -2.36 -9.76
C ILE A 213 -2.79 -2.21 -8.25
N GLU A 214 -3.59 -3.10 -7.65
CA GLU A 214 -3.86 -3.06 -6.21
C GLU A 214 -2.55 -3.23 -5.41
N LEU A 215 -1.70 -4.20 -5.78
CA LEU A 215 -0.41 -4.41 -5.12
C LEU A 215 0.52 -3.20 -5.29
N MET A 216 0.55 -2.58 -6.48
CA MET A 216 1.31 -1.35 -6.72
C MET A 216 0.81 -0.21 -5.83
N PHE A 217 -0.50 -0.01 -5.76
CA PHE A 217 -1.12 1.02 -4.92
C PHE A 217 -0.80 0.81 -3.44
N LEU A 218 -1.03 -0.40 -2.92
CA LEU A 218 -0.75 -0.73 -1.53
C LEU A 218 0.73 -0.60 -1.18
N THR A 219 1.63 -0.90 -2.13
CA THR A 219 3.08 -0.68 -1.97
C THR A 219 3.40 0.81 -1.76
N ILE A 220 2.82 1.69 -2.58
CA ILE A 220 3.00 3.14 -2.46
C ILE A 220 2.48 3.64 -1.11
N ILE A 221 1.28 3.21 -0.72
CA ILE A 221 0.70 3.58 0.58
C ILE A 221 1.58 3.09 1.74
N ALA A 222 2.07 1.85 1.67
CA ALA A 222 2.93 1.29 2.71
C ALA A 222 4.25 2.05 2.84
N LEU A 223 4.86 2.47 1.73
CA LEU A 223 6.05 3.32 1.75
C LEU A 223 5.73 4.68 2.39
N TRP A 224 4.70 5.38 1.90
CA TRP A 224 4.36 6.73 2.32
C TRP A 224 3.99 6.82 3.80
N PHE A 225 3.21 5.87 4.31
CA PHE A 225 2.65 5.95 5.66
C PHE A 225 3.31 4.98 6.65
N GLY A 226 3.84 3.86 6.19
CA GLY A 226 4.63 2.97 7.03
C GLY A 226 5.96 3.58 7.44
N GLU A 227 6.62 4.29 6.51
CA GLU A 227 8.01 4.71 6.68
C GLU A 227 8.28 6.19 6.37
N ASP A 228 7.26 6.99 6.15
CA ASP A 228 7.40 8.40 5.73
C ASP A 228 8.17 8.56 4.38
N HIS A 229 8.18 7.45 3.60
CA HIS A 229 8.50 7.19 2.19
C HIS A 229 8.03 8.12 1.06
N GLY A 230 7.85 9.42 1.28
CA GLY A 230 7.19 10.30 0.31
C GLY A 230 7.87 10.34 -1.06
N LEU A 231 7.17 10.82 -2.10
CA LEU A 231 7.74 11.01 -3.44
C LEU A 231 8.27 9.71 -4.10
N THR A 232 7.81 8.56 -3.61
CA THR A 232 7.93 7.29 -4.32
C THR A 232 6.86 7.22 -5.40
N THR A 233 7.27 6.88 -6.62
CA THR A 233 6.40 6.97 -7.80
C THR A 233 6.26 5.61 -8.48
N PRO A 234 5.12 5.34 -9.13
CA PRO A 234 4.92 4.08 -9.84
C PRO A 234 5.74 3.98 -11.15
N GLY A 235 6.47 5.03 -11.54
CA GLY A 235 7.35 5.02 -12.71
C GLY A 235 6.59 4.77 -14.01
N ARG A 236 7.12 3.86 -14.85
CA ARG A 236 6.56 3.50 -16.16
C ARG A 236 5.43 2.48 -16.01
N MET A 237 4.32 2.89 -15.39
CA MET A 237 3.13 2.04 -15.18
C MET A 237 2.67 1.33 -16.44
N ASP A 238 2.74 2.01 -17.58
CA ASP A 238 2.41 1.48 -18.89
C ASP A 238 3.32 0.32 -19.35
N GLN A 239 4.51 0.18 -18.79
CA GLN A 239 5.41 -0.96 -19.05
C GLN A 239 5.29 -2.00 -17.94
N THR A 240 5.26 -1.56 -16.69
CA THR A 240 5.21 -2.43 -15.52
C THR A 240 3.90 -3.24 -15.46
N LEU A 241 2.76 -2.66 -15.83
CA LEU A 241 1.45 -3.32 -15.78
C LEU A 241 1.04 -3.98 -17.10
N ARG A 242 1.71 -3.64 -18.21
CA ARG A 242 1.34 -4.11 -19.56
C ARG A 242 1.26 -5.64 -19.69
N PRO A 243 2.19 -6.45 -19.13
CA PRO A 243 2.08 -7.90 -19.23
C PRO A 243 0.78 -8.44 -18.63
N PHE A 244 0.32 -7.87 -17.51
CA PHE A 244 -0.94 -8.24 -16.86
C PHE A 244 -2.15 -7.78 -17.66
N TYR A 245 -2.11 -6.54 -18.14
CA TYR A 245 -3.14 -5.96 -19.00
C TYR A 245 -3.37 -6.80 -20.26
N GLU A 246 -2.31 -7.06 -21.03
CA GLU A 246 -2.39 -7.83 -22.28
C GLU A 246 -2.83 -9.27 -22.02
N SER A 247 -2.36 -9.90 -20.94
CA SER A 247 -2.78 -11.24 -20.53
C SER A 247 -4.29 -11.31 -20.23
N ASP A 248 -4.82 -10.34 -19.47
CA ASP A 248 -6.23 -10.32 -19.09
C ASP A 248 -7.15 -9.99 -20.27
N ILE A 249 -6.76 -9.06 -21.15
CA ILE A 249 -7.49 -8.77 -22.39
C ILE A 249 -7.54 -10.01 -23.29
N ASN A 250 -6.40 -10.67 -23.53
CA ASN A 250 -6.33 -11.84 -24.39
C ASN A 250 -7.13 -13.04 -23.85
N ALA A 251 -7.21 -13.15 -22.51
CA ALA A 251 -7.99 -14.19 -21.85
C ALA A 251 -9.47 -13.83 -21.66
N GLY A 252 -9.89 -12.62 -22.05
CA GLY A 252 -11.26 -12.13 -21.84
C GLY A 252 -11.65 -11.93 -20.38
N ARG A 253 -10.67 -11.77 -19.46
CA ARG A 253 -10.90 -11.52 -18.03
C ARG A 253 -11.34 -10.09 -17.74
N ILE A 254 -10.86 -9.14 -18.55
CA ILE A 254 -11.23 -7.73 -18.46
C ILE A 254 -11.61 -7.22 -19.86
N THR A 255 -12.46 -6.20 -19.91
CA THR A 255 -12.68 -5.40 -21.12
C THR A 255 -11.83 -4.14 -21.07
N TRP A 256 -11.70 -3.46 -22.20
CA TRP A 256 -11.01 -2.17 -22.26
C TRP A 256 -11.67 -1.13 -21.34
N GLU A 257 -13.00 -1.08 -21.30
CA GLU A 257 -13.75 -0.16 -20.44
C GLU A 257 -13.49 -0.46 -18.97
N LYS A 258 -13.48 -1.76 -18.58
CA LYS A 258 -13.20 -2.14 -17.20
C LYS A 258 -11.75 -1.90 -16.79
N ALA A 259 -10.81 -1.92 -17.73
CA ALA A 259 -9.40 -1.58 -17.47
C ALA A 259 -9.17 -0.07 -17.39
N PHE A 260 -9.99 0.73 -18.06
CA PHE A 260 -9.97 2.19 -18.00
C PHE A 260 -10.55 2.74 -16.69
N GLU A 261 -11.56 2.06 -16.14
CA GLU A 261 -12.18 2.33 -14.84
C GLU A 261 -11.29 2.00 -13.64
#